data_AF-A0A7S4UYX4-F1
#
_entry.id   AF-A0A7S4UYX4-F1
#
_cell.length_a   1.000
_cell.length_b   1.000
_cell.length_c   1.000
_cell.angle_alpha   90.00
_cell.angle_beta   90.00
_cell.angle_gamma   90.00
#
_symmetry.space_group_name_H-M   'P 1'
#
loop_
_entity.id
_entity.type
_entity.pdbx_description
1 polymer ?
#
loop_
_entity_poly.entity_id
_entity_poly.type
_entity_poly.pdbx_seq_one_letter_code
_entity_poly.pdbx_strand_id
1 'polypeptide(L)'
;MGNLNVVARKIGSFMEVTSEDGAIKRELADGERVALRRVFVQLDDICSVSCKNDDNDVVMTLKNGVEYLLDELDEPTEVYVEIARFILEDEYEDEE
;
A
#
# COMPACT_ATOMS: atom_id res chain seq x y z
N MET A 1 -14.40 11.18 10.63
CA MET A 1 -13.44 10.38 9.85
C MET A 1 -13.88 10.55 8.41
N GLY A 2 -13.06 11.17 7.58
CA GLY A 2 -13.32 11.27 6.15
C GLY A 2 -13.42 9.87 5.53
N ASN A 3 -14.13 9.74 4.42
CA ASN A 3 -14.07 8.49 3.66
C ASN A 3 -12.69 8.46 2.99
N LEU A 4 -11.89 7.43 3.26
CA LEU A 4 -10.64 7.20 2.54
C LEU A 4 -10.95 6.59 1.17
N ASN A 5 -10.37 7.11 0.10
CA ASN A 5 -10.49 6.54 -1.23
C ASN A 5 -9.66 5.25 -1.44
N VAL A 6 -8.69 5.01 -0.57
CA VAL A 6 -7.97 3.74 -0.43
C VAL A 6 -8.16 3.17 0.97
N VAL A 7 -8.47 1.87 1.04
CA VAL A 7 -8.62 1.14 2.31
C VAL A 7 -7.69 -0.08 2.30
N ALA A 8 -6.89 -0.22 3.36
CA ALA A 8 -6.02 -1.38 3.58
C ALA A 8 -6.58 -2.27 4.70
N ARG A 9 -6.45 -3.59 4.56
CA ARG A 9 -6.88 -4.56 5.57
C ARG A 9 -5.94 -5.75 5.65
N LYS A 10 -5.42 -6.05 6.85
CA LYS A 10 -4.67 -7.29 7.12
C LYS A 10 -5.59 -8.52 7.12
N ILE A 11 -5.16 -9.56 6.41
CA ILE A 11 -5.82 -10.88 6.30
C ILE A 11 -4.73 -11.95 6.40
N GLY A 12 -4.44 -12.40 7.63
CA GLY A 12 -3.34 -13.33 7.89
C GLY A 12 -2.00 -12.70 7.50
N SER A 13 -1.18 -13.43 6.72
CA SER A 13 0.11 -12.97 6.18
C SER A 13 -0.02 -12.05 4.96
N PHE A 14 -1.23 -11.62 4.63
CA PHE A 14 -1.51 -10.78 3.48
C PHE A 14 -2.19 -9.47 3.87
N MET A 15 -2.12 -8.50 2.98
CA MET A 15 -2.86 -7.25 3.04
C MET A 15 -3.70 -7.10 1.77
N GLU A 16 -4.99 -6.85 1.94
CA GLU A 16 -5.88 -6.39 0.88
C GLU A 16 -5.84 -4.87 0.83
N VAL A 17 -5.62 -4.30 -0.37
CA VAL A 17 -5.78 -2.86 -0.61
C VAL A 17 -6.87 -2.69 -1.67
N THR A 18 -7.88 -1.87 -1.38
CA THR A 18 -9.03 -1.63 -2.27
C THR A 18 -9.23 -0.13 -2.49
N SER A 19 -9.58 0.24 -3.71
CA SER A 19 -10.02 1.59 -4.10
C SER A 19 -11.20 1.48 -5.08
N GLU A 20 -12.12 2.45 -5.04
CA GLU A 20 -13.26 2.51 -5.96
C GLU A 20 -13.02 3.46 -7.15
N ASP A 21 -11.99 4.30 -7.08
CA ASP A 21 -11.65 5.36 -8.04
C ASP A 21 -10.42 5.06 -8.90
N GLY A 22 -9.73 3.94 -8.65
CA GLY A 22 -8.52 3.55 -9.40
C GLY A 22 -7.22 4.19 -8.88
N ALA A 23 -7.24 4.70 -7.65
CA ALA A 23 -6.07 5.22 -6.94
C ALA A 23 -4.93 4.21 -6.73
N ILE A 24 -5.19 2.91 -6.88
CA ILE A 24 -4.14 1.88 -6.82
C ILE A 24 -3.58 1.67 -8.22
N LYS A 25 -2.32 2.01 -8.46
CA LYS A 25 -1.65 1.80 -9.75
C LYS A 25 -0.45 0.87 -9.57
N ARG A 26 -0.37 -0.18 -10.38
CA ARG A 26 0.81 -1.05 -10.46
C ARG A 26 1.71 -0.59 -11.59
N GLU A 27 2.99 -0.39 -11.30
CA GLU A 27 4.01 -0.13 -12.31
C GLU A 27 4.47 -1.45 -12.96
N LEU A 28 4.44 -1.49 -14.28
CA LEU A 28 4.91 -2.60 -15.11
C LEU A 28 6.37 -2.38 -15.52
N ALA A 29 7.04 -3.44 -15.99
CA ALA A 29 8.46 -3.40 -16.33
C ALA A 29 8.83 -2.43 -17.46
N ASP A 30 7.85 -2.01 -18.28
CA ASP A 30 8.00 -1.02 -19.35
C ASP A 30 7.68 0.41 -18.91
N GLY A 31 7.37 0.62 -17.62
CA GLY A 31 6.98 1.90 -17.05
C GLY A 31 5.50 2.25 -17.24
N GLU A 32 4.70 1.36 -17.84
CA GLU A 32 3.24 1.54 -17.89
C GLU A 32 2.64 1.37 -16.49
N ARG A 33 1.59 2.15 -16.19
CA ARG A 33 0.83 2.05 -14.95
C ARG A 33 -0.57 1.53 -15.21
N VAL A 34 -0.93 0.44 -14.54
CA VAL A 34 -2.26 -0.16 -14.62
C VAL A 34 -3.03 0.17 -13.35
N ALA A 35 -4.15 0.87 -13.50
CA ALA A 35 -5.08 1.13 -12.40
C ALA A 35 -5.80 -0.16 -11.98
N LEU A 36 -5.85 -0.40 -10.68
CA LEU A 36 -6.41 -1.58 -10.05
C LEU A 36 -7.53 -1.15 -9.10
N ARG A 37 -8.61 -1.92 -9.09
CA ARG A 37 -9.65 -1.78 -8.07
C ARG A 37 -9.24 -2.40 -6.74
N ARG A 38 -8.41 -3.44 -6.80
CA ARG A 38 -8.03 -4.25 -5.65
C ARG A 38 -6.72 -4.97 -5.90
N VAL A 39 -5.91 -5.08 -4.86
CA VAL A 39 -4.70 -5.91 -4.85
C VAL A 39 -4.60 -6.66 -3.52
N PHE A 40 -4.04 -7.86 -3.58
CA PHE A 40 -3.68 -8.66 -2.42
C PHE A 40 -2.17 -8.87 -2.45
N VAL A 41 -1.47 -8.44 -1.41
CA VAL A 41 -0.01 -8.52 -1.32
C VAL A 41 0.40 -9.30 -0.07
N GLN A 42 1.46 -10.09 -0.16
CA GLN A 42 2.06 -10.72 1.02
C GLN A 42 2.83 -9.65 1.79
N LEU A 43 2.63 -9.58 3.12
CA LEU A 43 3.24 -8.55 3.95
C LEU A 43 4.78 -8.66 3.93
N ASP A 44 5.30 -9.88 4.06
CA ASP A 44 6.74 -10.16 4.05
C ASP A 44 7.41 -9.76 2.72
N ASP A 45 6.65 -9.64 1.63
CA ASP A 45 7.20 -9.24 0.33
C ASP A 45 7.39 -7.73 0.22
N ILE A 46 6.80 -6.92 1.11
CA ILE A 46 6.95 -5.48 1.11
C ILE A 46 8.32 -5.12 1.66
N CYS A 47 9.17 -4.50 0.84
CA CYS A 47 10.50 -4.08 1.25
C CYS A 47 10.56 -2.58 1.63
N SER A 48 9.62 -1.78 1.15
CA SER A 48 9.48 -0.38 1.58
C SER A 48 8.09 0.17 1.35
N VAL A 49 7.68 1.09 2.22
CA VAL A 49 6.53 1.97 2.04
C VAL A 49 6.98 3.39 2.30
N SER A 50 6.59 4.33 1.44
CA SER A 50 6.98 5.74 1.54
C SER A 50 5.81 6.66 1.20
N CYS A 51 5.71 7.80 1.88
CA CYS A 51 4.75 8.86 1.57
C CYS A 51 5.50 9.96 0.83
N LYS A 52 5.05 10.34 -0.37
CA LYS A 52 5.63 11.47 -1.09
C LYS A 52 5.28 12.78 -0.39
N ASN A 53 6.21 13.73 -0.44
CA ASN A 53 6.03 15.02 0.23
C ASN A 53 5.05 15.96 -0.49
N ASP A 54 4.96 15.85 -1.83
CA ASP A 54 4.31 16.89 -2.65
C ASP A 54 3.07 16.40 -3.44
N ASP A 55 2.83 15.08 -3.54
CA ASP A 55 1.85 14.52 -4.50
C ASP A 55 0.63 13.80 -3.88
N ASN A 56 0.43 13.83 -2.55
CA ASN A 56 -0.58 13.01 -1.87
C ASN A 56 -0.53 11.51 -2.26
N ASP A 57 0.68 11.00 -2.48
CA ASP A 57 0.91 9.64 -2.92
C ASP A 57 1.61 8.81 -1.84
N VAL A 58 1.28 7.52 -1.80
CA VAL A 58 2.06 6.50 -1.09
C VAL A 58 2.62 5.50 -2.10
N VAL A 59 3.90 5.18 -1.98
CA VAL A 59 4.59 4.18 -2.81
C VAL A 59 4.92 2.97 -1.97
N MET A 60 4.52 1.79 -2.44
CA MET A 60 4.82 0.49 -1.85
C MET A 60 5.64 -0.35 -2.83
N THR A 61 6.81 -0.80 -2.42
CA THR A 61 7.73 -1.59 -3.25
C THR A 61 7.84 -3.01 -2.70
N LEU A 62 7.75 -3.99 -3.59
CA LEU A 62 7.91 -5.40 -3.25
C LEU A 62 9.33 -5.90 -3.56
N LYS A 63 9.75 -6.99 -2.91
CA LYS A 63 11.06 -7.66 -3.10
C LYS A 63 11.37 -8.03 -4.55
N ASN A 64 10.34 -8.27 -5.37
CA ASN A 64 10.48 -8.58 -6.79
C ASN A 64 10.63 -7.33 -7.70
N GLY A 65 10.70 -6.13 -7.11
CA GLY A 65 10.82 -4.86 -7.82
C GLY A 65 9.50 -4.31 -8.37
N VAL A 66 8.36 -4.96 -8.10
CA VAL A 66 7.05 -4.40 -8.44
C VAL A 66 6.73 -3.26 -7.49
N GLU A 67 6.29 -2.14 -8.06
CA GLU A 67 5.86 -0.97 -7.31
C GLU A 67 4.35 -0.74 -7.46
N TYR A 68 3.74 -0.39 -6.34
CA TYR A 68 2.37 0.09 -6.26
C TYR A 68 2.40 1.56 -5.85
N LEU A 69 1.86 2.40 -6.72
CA LEU A 69 1.59 3.79 -6.45
C LEU A 69 0.13 3.91 -6.01
N LEU A 70 -0.09 4.34 -4.78
CA LEU A 70 -1.39 4.75 -4.25
C LEU A 70 -1.46 6.26 -4.41
N ASP A 71 -2.10 6.76 -5.47
CA ASP A 71 -2.09 8.19 -5.80
C ASP A 71 -3.43 8.90 -5.62
N GLU A 72 -3.37 10.23 -5.61
CA GLU A 72 -4.53 11.09 -5.41
C GLU A 72 -5.27 10.76 -4.10
N LEU A 73 -4.53 10.45 -3.03
CA LEU A 73 -5.10 10.05 -1.75
C LEU A 73 -5.73 11.25 -1.02
N ASP A 74 -6.90 11.02 -0.42
CA ASP A 74 -7.55 12.04 0.42
C ASP A 74 -6.74 12.31 1.70
N GLU A 75 -6.21 11.25 2.33
CA GLU A 75 -5.44 11.30 3.57
C GLU A 75 -4.18 10.43 3.45
N PRO A 76 -3.16 10.83 2.66
CA PRO A 76 -1.98 10.02 2.35
C PRO A 76 -1.19 9.59 3.60
N THR A 77 -1.16 10.44 4.63
CA THR A 77 -0.48 10.14 5.89
C THR A 77 -1.21 9.05 6.67
N GLU A 78 -2.54 9.04 6.69
CA GLU A 78 -3.31 8.00 7.38
C GLU A 78 -3.14 6.65 6.69
N VAL A 79 -3.22 6.62 5.36
CA VAL A 79 -2.97 5.42 4.55
C VAL A 79 -1.55 4.88 4.77
N TYR A 80 -0.54 5.76 4.75
CA TYR A 80 0.84 5.39 5.04
C TYR A 80 0.98 4.74 6.42
N VAL A 81 0.43 5.38 7.46
CA VAL A 81 0.51 4.88 8.84
C VAL A 81 -0.20 3.54 8.98
N GLU A 82 -1.35 3.35 8.34
CA GLU A 82 -2.10 2.10 8.38
C GLU A 82 -1.30 0.94 7.75
N ILE A 83 -0.74 1.14 6.56
CA ILE A 83 0.09 0.11 5.89
C ILE A 83 1.35 -0.17 6.72
N ALA A 84 2.02 0.86 7.22
CA ALA A 84 3.22 0.71 8.04
C ALA A 84 2.95 -0.10 9.32
N ARG A 85 1.78 0.06 9.95
CA ARG A 85 1.37 -0.75 11.10
C ARG A 85 1.29 -2.23 10.76
N PHE A 86 0.71 -2.61 9.63
CA PHE A 86 0.61 -4.03 9.26
C PHE A 86 1.97 -4.67 9.01
N ILE A 87 2.93 -3.91 8.49
CA ILE A 87 4.32 -4.37 8.28
C ILE A 87 5.03 -4.53 9.63
N LEU A 88 4.89 -3.55 10.53
CA LEU A 88 5.57 -3.57 11.83
C LEU A 88 4.95 -4.57 12.82
N GLU A 89 3.63 -4.78 12.79
CA GLU A 89 2.97 -5.75 13.68
C GLU A 89 3.50 -7.18 13.47
N ASP A 90 4.03 -7.51 12.29
CA ASP A 90 4.70 -8.80 12.05
C ASP A 90 6.05 -8.91 12.79
N GLU A 91 6.72 -7.78 13.07
CA GLU A 91 8.01 -7.78 13.79
C GLU A 91 7.86 -7.84 15.33
N TYR A 92 6.66 -7.66 15.89
CA TYR A 92 6.43 -7.65 17.36
C TYR A 92 5.62 -8.84 17.90
N GLU A 93 5.17 -9.78 17.06
CA GLU A 93 4.49 -11.00 17.51
C GLU A 93 5.47 -12.12 17.98
N ASP A 94 6.79 -11.86 17.99
CA ASP A 94 7.85 -12.84 18.32
C ASP A 94 8.54 -12.64 19.70
N GLU A 95 7.90 -11.96 20.66
CA GLU A 95 8.36 -11.95 22.07
C GLU A 95 7.31 -12.62 23.00
N GLU A 96 7.34 -13.95 23.06
CA GLU A 96 6.78 -14.75 24.19
C GLU A 96 7.66 -14.68 25.45
#